data_AF-A0A9D7NSK6-F1
#
_entry.id   AF-A0A9D7NSK6-F1
#
_cell.length_a   1.000
_cell.length_b   1.000
_cell.length_c   1.000
_cell.angle_alpha   90.00
_cell.angle_beta   90.00
_cell.angle_gamma   90.00
#
_symmetry.space_group_name_H-M   'P 1'
#
loop_
_entity.id
_entity.type
_entity.pdbx_description
1 polymer ?
#
loop_
_entity_poly.entity_id
_entity_poly.type
_entity_poly.pdbx_seq_one_letter_code
_entity_poly.pdbx_strand_id
1 'polypeptide(L)'
;MSAIHPVDETLQVNGSDAATYFVRTANGAVWPVKAGRCEGKVRVSGTPADQEDMLDAIAEAVTGSCVGLEDFAYKDCGGGVYDFSGRLGDSESEDDRTQVVQVDDPELPSLLSAWLGVDEPAARHAISGIDNHYGHETVLAIAGTLNEIRTPAFPDPASYVRILRAGYEVAYWVCDEWQEQPEEVMGAILGAARRP
;
A
#
# COMPACT_ATOMS: atom_id res chain seq x y z
N MET A 1 29.72 -12.15 -3.59
CA MET A 1 29.07 -12.99 -4.61
C MET A 1 27.58 -12.82 -4.40
N SER A 2 26.94 -11.95 -5.19
CA SER A 2 25.50 -11.68 -5.11
C SER A 2 24.73 -12.84 -5.72
N ALA A 3 23.83 -13.45 -4.96
CA ALA A 3 22.80 -14.32 -5.51
C ALA A 3 21.68 -13.42 -6.04
N ILE A 4 21.65 -13.26 -7.37
CA ILE A 4 20.48 -12.75 -8.10
C ILE A 4 19.57 -13.96 -8.26
N HIS A 5 18.45 -13.98 -7.55
CA HIS A 5 17.36 -14.90 -7.87
C HIS A 5 16.59 -14.31 -9.06
N PRO A 6 16.32 -15.10 -10.12
CA PRO A 6 15.61 -14.62 -11.29
C PRO A 6 14.16 -14.32 -10.92
N VAL A 7 13.71 -13.12 -11.26
CA VAL A 7 12.31 -12.74 -11.31
C VAL A 7 11.69 -13.51 -12.47
N ASP A 8 10.76 -14.42 -12.18
CA ASP A 8 10.02 -15.15 -13.20
C ASP A 8 9.02 -14.18 -13.85
N GLU A 9 9.36 -13.72 -15.05
CA GLU A 9 8.49 -12.97 -15.96
C GLU A 9 7.43 -13.91 -16.55
N THR A 10 6.42 -14.31 -15.78
CA THR A 10 5.13 -14.75 -16.34
C THR A 10 4.01 -14.64 -15.30
N LEU A 11 3.20 -13.59 -15.37
CA LEU A 11 1.81 -13.59 -14.92
C LEU A 11 1.06 -12.46 -15.66
N GLN A 12 0.89 -12.64 -16.97
CA GLN A 12 -0.28 -12.07 -17.64
C GLN A 12 -1.48 -12.94 -17.24
N VAL A 13 -2.34 -12.42 -16.36
CA VAL A 13 -3.69 -12.97 -16.17
C VAL A 13 -4.68 -11.90 -16.63
N ASN A 14 -5.15 -12.07 -17.87
CA ASN A 14 -6.33 -11.39 -18.35
C ASN A 14 -7.57 -11.99 -17.66
N GLY A 15 -8.28 -11.16 -16.89
CA GLY A 15 -9.74 -11.16 -16.73
C GLY A 15 -10.42 -12.27 -15.93
N SER A 16 -10.82 -11.97 -14.69
CA SER A 16 -12.23 -12.01 -14.24
C SER A 16 -12.33 -11.46 -12.80
N ASP A 17 -13.28 -10.54 -12.57
CA ASP A 17 -13.62 -9.90 -11.30
C ASP A 17 -13.64 -10.85 -10.09
N ALA A 18 -12.54 -10.94 -9.36
CA ALA A 18 -12.59 -11.36 -7.97
C ALA A 18 -13.00 -10.13 -7.17
N ALA A 19 -14.17 -10.18 -6.52
CA ALA A 19 -14.66 -9.10 -5.68
C ALA A 19 -13.54 -8.65 -4.73
N THR A 20 -13.08 -7.41 -4.89
CA THR A 20 -12.22 -6.77 -3.91
C THR A 20 -12.99 -6.74 -2.61
N TYR A 21 -12.43 -7.29 -1.54
CA TYR A 21 -12.87 -7.04 -0.18
C TYR A 21 -11.66 -6.55 0.62
N PHE A 22 -11.90 -6.03 1.81
CA PHE A 22 -10.84 -5.63 2.71
C PHE A 22 -10.69 -6.63 3.83
N VAL A 23 -9.47 -6.75 4.34
CA VAL A 23 -9.21 -7.48 5.58
C VAL A 23 -8.59 -6.52 6.56
N ARG A 24 -9.19 -6.43 7.75
CA ARG A 24 -8.59 -5.80 8.91
C ARG A 24 -7.83 -6.86 9.70
N THR A 25 -6.54 -6.64 9.94
CA THR A 25 -5.65 -7.53 10.69
C THR A 25 -5.58 -7.14 12.17
N ALA A 26 -4.97 -7.98 13.00
CA ALA A 26 -4.91 -7.79 14.45
C ALA A 26 -4.18 -6.50 14.87
N ASN A 27 -3.15 -6.11 14.12
CA ASN A 27 -2.45 -4.84 14.31
C ASN A 27 -3.22 -3.60 13.80
N GLY A 28 -4.45 -3.78 13.30
CA GLY A 28 -5.30 -2.71 12.79
C GLY A 28 -5.02 -2.31 11.34
N ALA A 29 -4.06 -2.96 10.65
CA ALA A 29 -3.87 -2.72 9.23
C ALA A 29 -5.09 -3.18 8.43
N VAL A 30 -5.36 -2.48 7.33
CA VAL A 30 -6.51 -2.75 6.46
C VAL A 30 -5.94 -2.98 5.08
N TRP A 31 -6.19 -4.13 4.48
CA TRP A 31 -5.62 -4.47 3.17
C TRP A 31 -6.71 -4.81 2.18
N PRO A 32 -6.67 -4.33 0.91
CA PRO A 32 -7.49 -4.94 -0.11
C PRO A 32 -6.99 -6.34 -0.39
N VAL A 33 -7.94 -7.23 -0.65
CA VAL A 33 -7.65 -8.57 -1.12
C VAL A 33 -8.24 -8.71 -2.52
N LYS A 34 -7.37 -8.93 -3.50
CA LYS A 34 -7.71 -9.16 -4.90
C LYS A 34 -7.19 -10.52 -5.30
N ALA A 35 -8.06 -11.37 -5.85
CA ALA A 35 -7.71 -12.76 -6.20
C ALA A 35 -7.02 -13.53 -5.06
N GLY A 36 -7.45 -13.28 -3.81
CA GLY A 36 -6.89 -13.91 -2.61
C GLY A 36 -5.51 -13.40 -2.17
N ARG A 37 -5.01 -12.30 -2.75
CA ARG A 37 -3.73 -11.69 -2.36
C ARG A 37 -3.93 -10.27 -1.87
N CYS A 38 -3.15 -9.88 -0.88
CA CYS A 38 -2.98 -8.50 -0.47
C CYS A 38 -1.60 -7.99 -0.91
N GLU A 39 -1.55 -6.72 -1.29
CA GLU A 39 -0.33 -6.05 -1.74
C GLU A 39 -0.28 -4.65 -1.14
N GLY A 40 0.92 -4.16 -0.87
CA GLY A 40 1.09 -2.82 -0.33
C GLY A 40 2.51 -2.56 0.15
N LYS A 41 2.63 -1.56 1.03
CA LYS A 41 3.90 -1.22 1.68
C LYS A 41 3.79 -1.29 3.18
N VAL A 42 4.82 -1.86 3.79
CA VAL A 42 4.97 -1.91 5.24
C VAL A 42 6.30 -1.37 5.68
N ARG A 43 6.33 -0.93 6.94
CA ARG A 43 7.56 -0.55 7.62
C ARG A 43 7.94 -1.64 8.61
N VAL A 44 9.14 -2.16 8.47
CA VAL A 44 9.73 -3.07 9.45
C VAL A 44 10.56 -2.24 10.43
N SER A 45 10.34 -2.48 11.73
CA SER A 45 11.13 -1.85 12.79
C SER A 45 12.34 -2.71 13.11
N GLY A 46 13.47 -2.06 13.40
CA GLY A 46 14.72 -2.75 13.74
C GLY A 46 15.54 -3.17 12.51
N THR A 47 16.50 -4.05 12.75
CA THR A 47 17.40 -4.58 11.72
C THR A 47 17.40 -6.09 11.86
N PRO A 48 16.62 -6.81 11.05
CA PRO A 48 16.59 -8.28 11.05
C PRO A 48 17.99 -8.85 10.91
N ALA A 49 18.33 -9.89 11.68
CA ALA A 49 19.68 -10.43 11.68
C ALA A 49 19.96 -11.27 10.43
N ASP A 50 18.92 -11.91 9.89
CA ASP A 50 18.98 -12.73 8.69
C ASP A 50 17.66 -12.68 7.88
N GLN A 51 17.55 -13.58 6.90
CA GLN A 51 16.40 -13.64 6.00
C GLN A 51 15.14 -14.18 6.67
N GLU A 52 15.25 -15.09 7.64
CA GLU A 52 14.11 -15.65 8.35
C GLU A 52 13.49 -14.59 9.26
N ASP A 53 14.34 -13.90 10.04
CA ASP A 53 13.94 -12.74 10.84
C ASP A 53 13.27 -11.65 9.98
N MET A 54 13.73 -11.45 8.74
CA MET A 54 13.13 -10.47 7.82
C MET A 54 11.73 -10.88 7.38
N LEU A 55 11.54 -12.16 7.06
CA LEU A 55 10.23 -12.68 6.66
C LEU A 55 9.23 -12.55 7.81
N ASP A 56 9.63 -12.95 9.01
CA ASP A 56 8.80 -12.83 10.22
C ASP A 56 8.45 -11.37 10.52
N ALA A 57 9.43 -10.47 10.41
CA ALA A 57 9.21 -9.05 10.68
C ALA A 57 8.29 -8.37 9.65
N ILE A 58 8.33 -8.81 8.38
CA ILE A 58 7.39 -8.34 7.35
C ILE A 58 6.00 -8.89 7.63
N ALA A 59 5.86 -10.19 7.90
CA ALA A 59 4.58 -10.81 8.23
C ALA A 59 3.93 -10.14 9.45
N GLU A 60 4.71 -9.87 10.50
CA GLU A 60 4.27 -9.15 11.70
C GLU A 60 3.87 -7.70 11.37
N ALA A 61 4.64 -6.99 10.54
CA ALA A 61 4.28 -5.64 10.12
C ALA A 61 2.99 -5.59 9.28
N VAL A 62 2.74 -6.61 8.46
CA VAL A 62 1.53 -6.72 7.62
C VAL A 62 0.31 -7.12 8.45
N THR A 63 0.45 -8.08 9.36
CA THR A 63 -0.69 -8.78 9.97
C THR A 63 -0.79 -8.65 11.48
N GLY A 64 0.29 -8.25 12.15
CA GLY A 64 0.44 -8.35 13.61
C GLY A 64 0.89 -9.72 14.08
N SER A 65 1.19 -10.65 13.17
CA SER A 65 1.65 -12.01 13.47
C SER A 65 2.73 -12.47 12.46
N CYS A 66 3.77 -13.15 12.92
CA CYS A 66 4.82 -13.68 12.03
C CYS A 66 4.32 -14.81 11.12
N VAL A 67 3.20 -15.47 11.46
CA VAL A 67 2.59 -16.55 10.66
C VAL A 67 1.36 -16.11 9.86
N GLY A 68 0.98 -14.82 9.94
CA GLY A 68 -0.24 -14.32 9.30
C GLY A 68 -0.12 -14.08 7.80
N LEU A 69 1.06 -14.22 7.20
CA LEU A 69 1.33 -13.94 5.79
C LEU A 69 2.03 -15.12 5.11
N GLU A 70 1.38 -15.68 4.09
CA GLU A 70 1.80 -16.86 3.35
C GLU A 70 2.12 -16.52 1.89
N ASP A 71 2.87 -17.39 1.19
CA ASP A 71 3.17 -17.30 -0.24
C ASP A 71 3.58 -15.88 -0.69
N PHE A 72 4.38 -15.20 0.15
CA PHE A 72 4.65 -13.79 -0.03
C PHE A 72 6.04 -13.50 -0.60
N ALA A 73 6.11 -12.40 -1.34
CA ALA A 73 7.33 -11.81 -1.85
C ALA A 73 7.44 -10.38 -1.34
N TYR A 74 8.66 -9.88 -1.25
CA TYR A 74 8.92 -8.50 -0.84
C TYR A 74 10.08 -7.87 -1.61
N LYS A 75 10.13 -6.53 -1.59
CA LYS A 75 11.20 -5.74 -2.18
C LYS A 75 11.56 -4.58 -1.25
N ASP A 76 12.85 -4.45 -0.94
CA ASP A 76 13.37 -3.32 -0.15
C ASP A 76 13.24 -2.00 -0.94
N CYS A 77 12.55 -1.02 -0.35
CA CYS A 77 12.40 0.34 -0.85
C CYS A 77 13.35 1.33 -0.17
N GLY A 78 14.16 0.88 0.79
CA GLY A 78 15.04 1.68 1.61
C GLY A 78 14.37 2.27 2.85
N GLY A 79 15.17 2.58 3.87
CA GLY A 79 14.69 3.21 5.10
C GLY A 79 13.80 2.32 5.97
N GLY A 80 13.92 0.99 5.83
CA GLY A 80 13.11 -0.01 6.54
C GLY A 80 11.70 -0.18 5.98
N VAL A 81 11.47 0.23 4.73
CA VAL A 81 10.18 0.13 4.04
C VAL A 81 10.27 -0.93 2.95
N TYR A 82 9.26 -1.78 2.87
CA TYR A 82 9.21 -2.90 1.94
C TYR A 82 7.88 -2.89 1.19
N ASP A 83 7.96 -3.03 -0.13
CA ASP A 83 6.85 -3.50 -0.95
C ASP A 83 6.63 -4.99 -0.65
N PHE A 84 5.37 -5.42 -0.52
CA PHE A 84 5.03 -6.82 -0.35
C PHE A 84 3.82 -7.22 -1.20
N SER A 85 3.74 -8.51 -1.51
CA SER A 85 2.55 -9.18 -2.06
C SER A 85 2.47 -10.57 -1.46
N GLY A 86 1.34 -10.95 -0.89
CA GLY A 86 1.19 -12.23 -0.20
C GLY A 86 -0.27 -12.63 -0.01
N ARG A 87 -0.49 -13.79 0.61
CA ARG A 87 -1.80 -14.24 1.07
C ARG A 87 -1.90 -14.05 2.57
N LEU A 88 -3.05 -13.56 3.05
CA LEU A 88 -3.31 -13.54 4.48
C LEU A 88 -3.66 -14.97 4.90
N GLY A 89 -2.92 -15.51 5.86
CA GLY A 89 -3.15 -16.83 6.44
C GLY A 89 -4.41 -16.84 7.29
N ASP A 90 -5.03 -18.02 7.41
CA ASP A 90 -6.17 -18.22 8.30
C ASP A 90 -5.67 -18.25 9.75
N SER A 91 -5.99 -17.22 10.55
CA SER A 91 -5.70 -17.24 11.98
C SER A 91 -6.57 -18.30 12.67
N GLU A 92 -5.94 -19.31 13.29
CA GLU A 92 -6.62 -20.31 14.12
C GLU A 92 -7.02 -19.76 15.51
N SER A 93 -6.43 -18.63 15.96
CA SER A 93 -6.70 -18.03 17.27
C SER A 93 -7.85 -17.01 17.20
N GLU A 94 -8.65 -16.90 18.28
CA GLU A 94 -9.74 -15.92 18.37
C GLU A 94 -9.27 -14.47 18.50
N ASP A 95 -8.08 -14.27 19.07
CA ASP A 95 -7.50 -12.97 19.36
C ASP A 95 -6.69 -12.38 18.18
N ASP A 96 -6.29 -13.22 17.21
CA ASP A 96 -5.56 -12.81 15.99
C ASP A 96 -6.47 -12.80 14.73
N ARG A 97 -7.80 -12.87 14.90
CA ARG A 97 -8.72 -13.00 13.77
C ARG A 97 -8.64 -11.78 12.85
N THR A 98 -8.23 -12.04 11.62
CA THR A 98 -8.50 -11.19 10.47
C THR A 98 -10.01 -11.02 10.28
N GLN A 99 -10.49 -9.79 10.22
CA GLN A 99 -11.88 -9.47 9.94
C GLN A 99 -12.03 -9.10 8.47
N VAL A 100 -12.89 -9.84 7.75
CA VAL A 100 -13.32 -9.45 6.40
C VAL A 100 -14.27 -8.26 6.50
N VAL A 101 -13.95 -7.20 5.78
CA VAL A 101 -14.73 -5.95 5.68
C VAL A 101 -15.13 -5.77 4.21
N GLN A 102 -16.42 -5.60 3.95
CA GLN A 102 -16.90 -5.40 2.59
C GLN A 102 -16.57 -3.98 2.10
N VAL A 103 -16.46 -3.79 0.79
CA VAL A 103 -16.13 -2.47 0.20
C VAL A 103 -17.21 -1.43 0.50
N ASP A 104 -18.47 -1.86 0.59
CA ASP A 104 -19.63 -1.03 0.91
C ASP A 104 -19.90 -0.90 2.42
N ASP A 105 -19.03 -1.46 3.26
CA ASP A 105 -19.15 -1.35 4.71
C ASP A 105 -18.99 0.13 5.14
N PRO A 106 -19.98 0.71 5.84
CA PRO A 106 -19.92 2.10 6.28
C PRO A 106 -18.79 2.40 7.26
N GLU A 107 -18.22 1.40 7.93
CA GLU A 107 -17.09 1.55 8.85
C GLU A 107 -15.73 1.56 8.13
N LEU A 108 -15.65 1.05 6.89
CA LEU A 108 -14.40 0.93 6.15
C LEU A 108 -13.61 2.25 6.03
N PRO A 109 -14.23 3.41 5.71
CA PRO A 109 -13.51 4.68 5.68
C PRO A 109 -12.87 5.05 7.01
N SER A 110 -13.55 4.80 8.13
CA SER A 110 -13.05 5.09 9.48
C SER A 110 -11.88 4.16 9.85
N LEU A 111 -11.98 2.88 9.51
CA LEU A 111 -10.91 1.91 9.72
C LEU A 111 -9.65 2.29 8.92
N LEU A 112 -9.84 2.62 7.64
CA LEU A 112 -8.75 3.01 6.74
C LEU A 112 -8.12 4.34 7.16
N SER A 113 -8.93 5.33 7.55
CA SER A 113 -8.48 6.62 8.10
C SER A 113 -7.62 6.43 9.34
N ALA A 114 -8.05 5.59 10.30
CA ALA A 114 -7.31 5.32 11.52
C ALA A 114 -5.96 4.65 11.23
N TRP A 115 -5.93 3.66 10.34
CA TRP A 115 -4.69 2.95 10.01
C TRP A 115 -3.70 3.80 9.20
N LEU A 116 -4.19 4.48 8.16
CA LEU A 116 -3.34 5.34 7.32
C LEU A 116 -2.97 6.66 8.01
N GLY A 117 -3.67 7.05 9.08
CA GLY A 117 -3.48 8.34 9.73
C GLY A 117 -3.80 9.50 8.78
N VAL A 118 -4.92 9.40 8.06
CA VAL A 118 -5.46 10.42 7.15
C VAL A 118 -6.89 10.76 7.56
N ASP A 119 -7.47 11.83 7.02
CA ASP A 119 -8.88 12.13 7.28
C ASP A 119 -9.83 11.21 6.52
N GLU A 120 -11.11 11.22 6.90
CA GLU A 120 -12.12 10.36 6.30
C GLU A 120 -12.35 10.65 4.80
N PRO A 121 -12.36 11.91 4.31
CA PRO A 121 -12.40 12.20 2.88
C PRO A 121 -11.27 11.53 2.09
N ALA A 122 -10.02 11.60 2.57
CA ALA A 122 -8.89 10.93 1.93
C ALA A 122 -9.03 9.39 1.97
N ALA A 123 -9.54 8.83 3.06
CA ALA A 123 -9.85 7.39 3.14
C ALA A 123 -10.94 6.97 2.14
N ARG A 124 -11.99 7.78 1.97
CA ARG A 124 -13.03 7.52 0.95
C ARG A 124 -12.47 7.59 -0.46
N HIS A 125 -11.61 8.56 -0.73
CA HIS A 125 -10.89 8.66 -2.01
C HIS A 125 -10.06 7.40 -2.27
N ALA A 126 -9.29 6.94 -1.28
CA ALA A 126 -8.49 5.74 -1.36
C ALA A 126 -9.29 4.47 -1.67
N ILE A 127 -10.48 4.32 -1.09
CA ILE A 127 -11.42 3.22 -1.41
C ILE A 127 -11.90 3.35 -2.85
N SER A 128 -12.30 4.54 -3.28
CA SER A 128 -12.79 4.77 -4.64
C SER A 128 -11.72 4.57 -5.73
N GLY A 129 -10.46 4.81 -5.39
CA GLY A 129 -9.33 4.74 -6.32
C GLY A 129 -8.67 3.36 -6.41
N ILE A 130 -9.18 2.33 -5.74
CA ILE A 130 -8.48 1.05 -5.61
C ILE A 130 -8.35 0.27 -6.92
N ASP A 131 -9.27 0.50 -7.84
CA ASP A 131 -9.30 -0.08 -9.18
C ASP A 131 -8.86 0.92 -10.26
N ASN A 132 -8.33 2.10 -9.86
CA ASN A 132 -7.80 3.04 -10.82
C ASN A 132 -6.53 2.46 -11.45
N HIS A 133 -6.55 2.37 -12.77
CA HIS A 133 -5.41 1.97 -13.56
C HIS A 133 -4.77 3.19 -14.20
N TYR A 134 -3.53 3.44 -13.81
CA TYR A 134 -2.68 4.46 -14.41
C TYR A 134 -1.70 3.80 -15.38
N GLY A 135 -1.22 4.57 -16.36
CA GLY A 135 -0.14 4.14 -17.25
C GLY A 135 1.19 3.98 -16.51
N HIS A 136 2.30 4.00 -17.24
CA HIS A 136 3.61 4.04 -16.61
C HIS A 136 3.79 5.35 -15.82
N GLU A 137 4.30 5.24 -14.60
CA GLU A 137 4.49 6.37 -13.70
C GLU A 137 5.93 6.49 -13.23
N THR A 138 6.37 7.74 -13.05
CA THR A 138 7.52 8.07 -12.22
C THR A 138 7.09 7.98 -10.76
N VAL A 139 7.77 7.15 -9.98
CA VAL A 139 7.53 6.98 -8.55
C VAL A 139 8.66 7.65 -7.77
N LEU A 140 8.31 8.67 -6.98
CA LEU A 140 9.19 9.28 -6.00
C LEU A 140 8.80 8.75 -4.60
N ALA A 141 9.54 7.73 -4.13
CA ALA A 141 9.39 7.21 -2.78
C ALA A 141 10.00 8.17 -1.75
N ILE A 142 9.26 8.47 -0.68
CA ILE A 142 9.76 9.30 0.41
C ILE A 142 10.49 8.40 1.41
N ALA A 143 11.82 8.48 1.42
CA ALA A 143 12.67 7.55 2.15
C ALA A 143 12.31 7.44 3.64
N GLY A 144 12.07 6.20 4.09
CA GLY A 144 11.71 5.90 5.46
C GLY A 144 10.29 6.32 5.85
N THR A 145 9.39 6.51 4.89
CA THR A 145 7.95 6.66 5.12
C THR A 145 7.18 5.71 4.18
N LEU A 146 5.88 5.55 4.43
CA LEU A 146 5.00 4.79 3.54
C LEU A 146 4.48 5.64 2.37
N ASN A 147 4.96 6.89 2.24
CA ASN A 147 4.42 7.85 1.28
C ASN A 147 5.18 7.79 -0.06
N GLU A 148 4.44 7.98 -1.14
CA GLU A 148 4.97 8.14 -2.48
C GLU A 148 4.29 9.29 -3.20
N ILE A 149 5.04 9.96 -4.07
CA ILE A 149 4.48 10.89 -5.05
C ILE A 149 4.60 10.22 -6.41
N ARG A 150 3.50 10.14 -7.14
CA ARG A 150 3.46 9.57 -8.49
C ARG A 150 2.96 10.56 -9.51
N THR A 151 3.55 10.49 -10.69
CA THR A 151 3.26 11.32 -11.87
C THR A 151 3.47 10.46 -13.12
N PRO A 152 2.91 10.81 -14.29
CA PRO A 152 3.24 10.15 -15.55
C PRO A 152 4.74 9.98 -15.77
N ALA A 153 5.15 8.81 -16.28
CA ALA A 153 6.54 8.56 -16.66
C ALA A 153 6.91 9.29 -17.95
N PHE A 154 8.17 9.74 -18.06
CA PHE A 154 8.70 10.20 -19.34
C PHE A 154 8.53 9.11 -20.42
N PRO A 155 8.12 9.46 -21.66
CA PRO A 155 8.05 10.80 -22.24
C PRO A 155 6.74 11.56 -22.04
N ASP A 156 5.78 11.00 -21.30
CA ASP A 156 4.49 11.65 -21.12
C ASP A 156 4.63 12.91 -20.26
N PRO A 157 3.94 14.02 -20.62
CA PRO A 157 3.94 15.21 -19.79
C PRO A 157 3.28 14.88 -18.45
N ALA A 158 3.80 15.48 -17.38
CA ALA A 158 3.14 15.42 -16.07
C ALA A 158 1.78 16.10 -16.21
N SER A 159 0.72 15.29 -16.29
CA SER A 159 -0.68 15.71 -16.48
C SER A 159 -1.52 15.57 -15.20
N TYR A 160 -0.99 14.86 -14.21
CA TYR A 160 -1.54 14.73 -12.87
C TYR A 160 -0.41 14.48 -11.87
N VAL A 161 -0.73 14.70 -10.61
CA VAL A 161 0.07 14.27 -9.47
C VAL A 161 -0.84 13.55 -8.49
N ARG A 162 -0.33 12.47 -7.91
CA ARG A 162 -1.03 11.75 -6.85
C ARG A 162 -0.10 11.39 -5.72
N ILE A 163 -0.68 11.33 -4.53
CA ILE A 163 0.02 11.01 -3.29
C ILE A 163 -0.51 9.67 -2.82
N LEU A 164 0.40 8.71 -2.64
CA LEU A 164 0.07 7.42 -2.07
C LEU A 164 0.59 7.32 -0.65
N ARG A 165 -0.11 6.55 0.19
CA ARG A 165 0.34 6.13 1.51
C ARG A 165 0.06 4.65 1.70
N ALA A 166 1.10 3.87 1.99
CA ALA A 166 1.02 2.41 2.13
C ALA A 166 0.48 1.68 0.87
N GLY A 167 0.56 2.32 -0.31
CA GLY A 167 -0.02 1.82 -1.56
C GLY A 167 -1.39 2.40 -1.92
N TYR A 168 -2.03 3.16 -1.02
CA TYR A 168 -3.34 3.76 -1.25
C TYR A 168 -3.22 5.17 -1.78
N GLU A 169 -3.94 5.49 -2.85
CA GLU A 169 -4.09 6.86 -3.35
C GLU A 169 -4.92 7.69 -2.36
N VAL A 170 -4.26 8.54 -1.59
CA VAL A 170 -4.94 9.37 -0.57
C VAL A 170 -5.25 10.77 -1.08
N ALA A 171 -4.63 11.17 -2.20
CA ALA A 171 -4.99 12.39 -2.92
C ALA A 171 -4.53 12.35 -4.38
N TYR A 172 -5.25 13.06 -5.24
CA TYR A 172 -5.05 13.15 -6.68
C TYR A 172 -5.44 14.55 -7.18
N TRP A 173 -4.64 15.12 -8.08
CA TRP A 173 -4.98 16.35 -8.78
C TRP A 173 -4.55 16.28 -10.25
N VAL A 174 -5.40 16.73 -11.16
CA VAL A 174 -4.98 17.02 -12.54
C VAL A 174 -4.24 18.35 -12.62
N CYS A 175 -3.42 18.54 -13.66
CA CYS A 175 -2.64 19.77 -13.81
C CYS A 175 -3.47 21.06 -13.87
N ASP A 176 -4.70 21.00 -14.37
CA ASP A 176 -5.59 22.17 -14.39
C ASP A 176 -6.01 22.56 -12.97
N GLU A 177 -6.35 21.58 -12.12
CA GLU A 177 -6.64 21.80 -10.70
C GLU A 177 -5.43 22.33 -9.93
N TRP A 178 -4.22 21.88 -10.30
CA TRP A 178 -2.99 22.41 -9.71
C TRP A 178 -2.79 23.90 -10.04
N GLN A 179 -3.14 24.34 -11.25
CA GLN A 179 -3.08 25.76 -11.59
C GLN A 179 -4.07 26.60 -10.78
N GLU A 180 -5.24 26.03 -10.46
CA GLU A 180 -6.28 26.71 -9.70
C GLU A 180 -5.99 26.76 -8.19
N GLN A 181 -5.42 25.68 -7.64
CA GLN A 181 -5.20 25.50 -6.20
C GLN A 181 -3.73 25.15 -5.86
N PRO A 182 -2.75 25.97 -6.27
CA PRO A 182 -1.34 25.62 -6.15
C PRO A 182 -0.84 25.48 -4.71
N GLU A 183 -1.39 26.27 -3.77
CA GLU A 183 -1.02 26.20 -2.35
C GLU A 183 -1.45 24.89 -1.71
N GLU A 184 -2.64 24.39 -2.04
CA GLU A 184 -3.16 23.12 -1.53
C GLU A 184 -2.32 21.95 -2.05
N VAL A 185 -2.09 21.89 -3.37
CA VAL A 185 -1.30 20.82 -3.99
C VAL A 185 0.13 20.81 -3.45
N MET A 186 0.79 21.98 -3.39
CA MET A 186 2.14 22.06 -2.82
C MET A 186 2.16 21.74 -1.33
N GLY A 187 1.14 22.18 -0.58
CA GLY A 187 0.98 21.84 0.83
C GLY A 187 0.86 20.33 1.05
N ALA A 188 0.10 19.63 0.21
CA ALA A 188 -0.04 18.19 0.25
C ALA A 188 1.27 17.47 -0.11
N ILE A 189 1.96 17.90 -1.16
CA ILE A 189 3.28 17.37 -1.55
C ILE A 189 4.30 17.51 -0.41
N LEU A 190 4.39 18.70 0.19
CA LEU A 190 5.28 18.96 1.32
C LEU A 190 4.84 18.17 2.57
N GLY A 191 3.54 18.01 2.78
CA GLY A 191 2.95 17.18 3.83
C GLY A 191 3.33 15.71 3.68
N ALA A 192 3.27 15.16 2.48
CA ALA A 192 3.68 13.78 2.18
C ALA A 192 5.18 13.55 2.41
N ALA A 193 6.01 14.58 2.17
CA ALA A 193 7.44 14.54 2.43
C ALA A 193 7.77 14.64 3.94
N ARG A 194 6.84 15.08 4.78
CA ARG A 194 7.04 15.19 6.22
C ARG A 194 7.06 13.79 6.84
N ARG A 195 8.12 13.48 7.60
CA ARG A 195 8.13 12.29 8.44
C ARG A 195 7.03 12.40 9.50
N PRO A 196 6.19 11.36 9.70
CA PRO A 196 5.34 11.28 10.88
C PRO A 196 6.19 11.29 12.16
#